data_AF-A0A352RZA1-F1
#
_entry.id   AF-A0A352RZA1-F1
#
_cell.length_a   1.000
_cell.length_b   1.000
_cell.length_c   1.000
_cell.angle_alpha   90.00
_cell.angle_beta   90.00
_cell.angle_gamma   90.00
#
_symmetry.space_group_name_H-M   'P 1'
#
loop_
_entity.id
_entity.type
_entity.pdbx_description
1 polymer ?
#
loop_
_entity_poly.entity_id
_entity_poly.type
_entity_poly.pdbx_seq_one_letter_code
_entity_poly.pdbx_strand_id
1 'polypeptide(L)'
;AGTRRLREQIGVASLEPFGCSGLGAALGAAGALLNYAATTQGQSLRHVQGVTVERESEFVGLDSATRRNLELTETLRGTESPTLFSLLDTCATTMGSRALRHWLHHPLRDPALPRARQQAIGALITQGPDGLRTVLRKLADVERITARLALLSARPRDLSSLRDTLRALPDVQAATVSSEDAPLLAQTLEEIDIPQDCLELLIRAVADEPSTVIRDGGVIARGYDGELDELRDISENCGQFLIDLETRERERTGITNLRVEYNRVHGFYIEVTNGQADKVPDDYRRRQTLKNAERYITPELKAFEDKALSAQDRALAREKQLYDGLLQALLPHIGSLRRVAGALARLDVLATLAERAKTLDWVQPERVHENVIDISQGRHPVVEGQLAAESIAFIANDCQLNEARKLLLITGPNMAG
;
A
#
# COMPACT_ATOMS: atom_id res chain seq x y z
N ALA A 1 3.74 31.04 -16.17
CA ALA A 1 3.53 30.61 -14.76
C ALA A 1 3.76 29.12 -14.58
N GLY A 2 3.06 28.24 -15.33
CA GLY A 2 3.16 26.78 -15.17
C GLY A 2 4.56 26.18 -15.33
N THR A 3 5.33 26.59 -16.35
CA THR A 3 6.73 26.18 -16.55
C THR A 3 7.60 26.43 -15.31
N ARG A 4 7.44 27.59 -14.67
CA ARG A 4 8.19 27.95 -13.46
C ARG A 4 7.82 27.04 -12.30
N ARG A 5 6.51 26.84 -12.08
CA ARG A 5 5.98 25.98 -11.01
C ARG A 5 6.47 24.53 -11.15
N LEU A 6 6.51 23.98 -12.37
CA LEU A 6 7.02 22.63 -12.63
C LEU A 6 8.54 22.53 -12.38
N ARG A 7 9.32 23.52 -12.82
CA ARG A 7 10.77 23.57 -12.57
C ARG A 7 11.09 23.61 -11.08
N GLU A 8 10.36 24.44 -10.33
CA GLU A 8 10.47 24.52 -8.87
C GLU A 8 10.04 23.20 -8.20
N GLN A 9 8.98 22.57 -8.68
CA GLN A 9 8.47 21.30 -8.14
C GLN A 9 9.46 20.14 -8.31
N ILE A 10 10.01 20.01 -9.52
CA ILE A 10 10.90 18.90 -9.92
C ILE A 10 12.35 19.20 -9.50
N GLY A 11 12.70 20.46 -9.29
CA GLY A 11 14.06 20.89 -8.91
C GLY A 11 15.02 20.97 -10.10
N VAL A 12 14.54 21.36 -11.28
CA VAL A 12 15.33 21.36 -12.54
C VAL A 12 15.45 22.74 -13.18
N ALA A 13 16.61 22.99 -13.79
CA ALA A 13 16.89 24.24 -14.50
C ALA A 13 16.21 24.34 -15.87
N SER A 14 15.84 23.22 -16.50
CA SER A 14 15.12 23.20 -17.78
C SER A 14 14.15 22.01 -17.80
N LEU A 15 13.04 22.17 -18.54
CA LEU A 15 12.10 21.08 -18.82
C LEU A 15 12.34 20.43 -20.19
N GLU A 16 13.34 20.89 -20.94
CA GLU A 16 13.68 20.33 -22.26
C GLU A 16 14.02 18.82 -22.21
N PRO A 17 14.78 18.31 -21.22
CA PRO A 17 15.06 16.86 -21.13
C PRO A 17 13.81 16.00 -20.90
N PHE A 18 12.72 16.61 -20.40
CA PHE A 18 11.43 15.95 -20.20
C PHE A 18 10.51 16.06 -21.43
N GLY A 19 11.03 16.57 -22.56
CA GLY A 19 10.27 16.73 -23.80
C GLY A 19 9.18 17.79 -23.73
N CYS A 20 9.23 18.72 -22.77
CA CYS A 20 8.18 19.71 -22.54
C CYS A 20 8.26 20.95 -23.46
N SER A 21 9.23 20.99 -24.38
CA SER A 21 9.46 22.13 -25.28
C SER A 21 8.22 22.43 -26.13
N GLY A 22 7.79 23.70 -26.14
CA GLY A 22 6.64 24.15 -26.94
C GLY A 22 5.25 23.83 -26.35
N LEU A 23 5.16 23.13 -25.22
CA LEU A 23 3.89 22.68 -24.64
C LEU A 23 3.24 23.71 -23.69
N GLY A 24 3.12 24.97 -24.12
CA GLY A 24 2.72 26.09 -23.26
C GLY A 24 1.40 25.89 -22.50
N ALA A 25 0.35 25.44 -23.20
CA ALA A 25 -0.96 25.17 -22.60
C ALA A 25 -0.92 24.00 -21.60
N ALA A 26 -0.27 22.89 -21.96
CA ALA A 26 -0.13 21.73 -21.07
C ALA A 26 0.69 22.07 -19.81
N LEU A 27 1.76 22.85 -19.96
CA LEU A 27 2.54 23.36 -18.82
C LEU A 27 1.70 24.28 -17.92
N GLY A 28 0.83 25.09 -18.50
CA GLY A 28 -0.15 25.90 -17.77
C GLY A 28 -1.10 25.03 -16.91
N ALA A 29 -1.70 24.01 -17.54
CA ALA A 29 -2.59 23.06 -16.86
C ALA A 29 -1.87 22.28 -15.75
N ALA A 30 -0.67 21.78 -16.01
CA ALA A 30 0.15 21.09 -15.02
C ALA A 30 0.50 22.00 -13.83
N GLY A 31 0.80 23.28 -14.09
CA GLY A 31 1.01 24.28 -13.03
C GLY A 31 -0.24 24.51 -12.17
N ALA A 32 -1.43 24.59 -12.79
CA ALA A 32 -2.68 24.72 -12.06
C ALA A 32 -2.98 23.50 -11.19
N LEU A 33 -2.76 22.28 -11.71
CA LEU A 33 -2.89 21.02 -10.97
C LEU A 33 -1.96 20.98 -9.75
N LEU A 34 -0.69 21.35 -9.92
CA LEU A 34 0.29 21.39 -8.83
C LEU A 34 -0.05 22.42 -7.76
N ASN A 35 -0.66 23.54 -8.13
CA ASN A 35 -1.11 24.53 -7.17
C ASN A 35 -2.32 24.00 -6.40
N TYR A 36 -3.32 23.44 -7.09
CA TYR A 36 -4.49 22.84 -6.46
C TYR A 36 -4.12 21.72 -5.48
N ALA A 37 -3.23 20.82 -5.89
CA ALA A 37 -2.73 19.75 -5.04
C ALA A 37 -1.97 20.29 -3.82
N ALA A 38 -1.12 21.31 -3.98
CA ALA A 38 -0.41 21.91 -2.85
C ALA A 38 -1.38 22.60 -1.86
N THR A 39 -2.39 23.31 -2.38
CA THR A 39 -3.42 23.96 -1.55
C THR A 39 -4.26 22.95 -0.77
N THR A 40 -4.71 21.87 -1.42
CA THR A 40 -5.57 20.86 -0.78
C THR A 40 -4.82 20.01 0.24
N GLN A 41 -3.53 19.75 0.03
CA GLN A 41 -2.71 18.99 0.98
C GLN A 41 -2.12 19.87 2.10
N GLY A 42 -2.08 21.20 1.93
CA GLY A 42 -1.49 22.12 2.91
C GLY A 42 0.02 21.96 3.10
N GLN A 43 0.70 21.22 2.21
CA GLN A 43 2.13 20.89 2.32
C GLN A 43 2.80 20.76 0.95
N SER A 44 4.14 20.75 0.96
CA SER A 44 4.95 20.55 -0.25
C SER A 44 4.79 19.13 -0.83
N LEU A 45 4.58 19.02 -2.14
CA LEU A 45 4.38 17.74 -2.84
C LEU A 45 5.72 17.03 -3.16
N ARG A 46 6.56 16.75 -2.15
CA ARG A 46 7.95 16.28 -2.37
C ARG A 46 8.09 14.98 -3.19
N HIS A 47 7.03 14.16 -3.25
CA HIS A 47 6.99 12.95 -4.08
C HIS A 47 6.84 13.23 -5.58
N VAL A 48 6.33 14.39 -5.97
CA VAL A 48 6.18 14.73 -7.39
C VAL A 48 7.53 15.22 -7.90
N GLN A 49 8.34 14.27 -8.35
CA GLN A 49 9.75 14.44 -8.74
C GLN A 49 9.98 14.36 -10.26
N GLY A 50 8.92 14.25 -11.05
CA GLY A 50 9.07 14.09 -12.50
C GLY A 50 7.80 14.45 -13.24
N VAL A 51 7.97 14.63 -14.54
CA VAL A 51 6.89 14.84 -15.51
C VAL A 51 7.21 14.01 -16.74
N THR A 52 6.21 13.34 -17.28
CA THR A 52 6.31 12.63 -18.55
C THR A 52 5.34 13.28 -19.51
N VAL A 53 5.80 13.58 -20.72
CA VAL A 53 4.95 14.05 -21.80
C VAL A 53 4.47 12.82 -22.56
N GLU A 54 3.17 12.53 -22.46
CA GLU A 54 2.55 11.50 -23.29
C GLU A 54 2.33 12.03 -24.70
N ARG A 55 2.67 11.22 -25.71
CA ARG A 55 2.51 11.56 -27.13
C ARG A 55 1.55 10.61 -27.82
N GLU A 56 0.78 11.12 -28.78
CA GLU A 56 -0.15 10.31 -29.58
C GLU A 56 0.54 9.16 -30.34
N SER A 57 1.84 9.29 -30.62
CA SER A 57 2.65 8.26 -31.29
C SER A 57 3.07 7.11 -30.38
N GLU A 58 2.88 7.20 -29.06
CA GLU A 58 3.34 6.18 -28.11
C GLU A 58 2.34 5.04 -27.96
N PHE A 59 1.04 5.35 -28.01
CA PHE A 59 -0.04 4.41 -27.75
C PHE A 59 -0.99 4.27 -28.92
N VAL A 60 -1.63 3.11 -29.04
CA VAL A 60 -2.75 2.90 -29.95
C VAL A 60 -3.89 3.80 -29.48
N GLY A 61 -4.30 4.74 -30.35
CA GLY A 61 -5.40 5.66 -30.06
C GLY A 61 -6.73 4.91 -29.98
N LEU A 62 -7.37 4.98 -28.81
CA LEU A 62 -8.71 4.44 -28.57
C LEU A 62 -9.59 5.59 -28.13
N ASP A 63 -10.57 5.95 -28.95
CA ASP A 63 -11.56 6.97 -28.61
C ASP A 63 -12.50 6.48 -27.48
N SER A 64 -13.30 7.40 -26.94
CA SER A 64 -14.18 7.09 -25.81
C SER A 64 -15.23 6.03 -26.14
N ALA A 65 -15.73 6.01 -27.38
CA ALA A 65 -16.71 5.05 -27.84
C ALA A 65 -16.10 3.64 -27.92
N THR A 66 -14.89 3.53 -28.45
CA THR A 66 -14.12 2.28 -28.54
C THR A 66 -13.84 1.73 -27.15
N ARG A 67 -13.34 2.55 -26.22
CA ARG A 67 -13.07 2.11 -24.84
C ARG A 67 -14.32 1.58 -24.13
N ARG A 68 -15.45 2.25 -24.34
CA ARG A 68 -16.75 1.86 -23.78
C ARG A 68 -17.30 0.60 -24.43
N ASN A 69 -17.26 0.49 -25.75
CA ASN A 69 -17.79 -0.66 -26.50
C ASN A 69 -16.95 -1.93 -26.32
N LEU A 70 -15.65 -1.78 -26.07
CA LEU A 70 -14.77 -2.91 -25.72
C LEU A 70 -14.88 -3.32 -24.24
N GLU A 71 -15.68 -2.60 -23.44
CA GLU A 71 -15.88 -2.84 -22.00
C GLU A 71 -14.56 -3.12 -21.26
N LEU A 72 -13.54 -2.27 -21.48
CA LEU A 72 -12.19 -2.54 -20.99
C LEU A 72 -12.14 -2.67 -19.47
N THR A 73 -12.79 -1.74 -18.75
CA THR A 73 -12.84 -1.72 -17.27
C THR A 73 -14.22 -1.44 -16.71
N GLU A 74 -15.19 -1.14 -17.57
CA GLU A 74 -16.55 -0.78 -17.21
C GLU A 74 -17.48 -1.28 -18.31
N THR A 75 -18.59 -1.91 -17.93
CA THR A 75 -19.60 -2.37 -18.89
C THR A 75 -20.41 -1.21 -19.46
N LEU A 76 -21.17 -1.45 -20.53
CA LEU A 76 -22.12 -0.49 -21.09
C LEU A 76 -23.18 -0.02 -20.08
N ARG A 77 -23.43 -0.83 -19.04
CA ARG A 77 -24.35 -0.56 -17.93
C ARG A 77 -23.69 0.14 -16.73
N GLY A 78 -22.37 0.38 -16.78
CA GLY A 78 -21.63 1.02 -15.70
C GLY A 78 -21.23 0.09 -14.54
N THR A 79 -21.15 -1.22 -14.79
CA THR A 79 -20.69 -2.22 -13.80
C THR A 79 -19.22 -2.59 -14.04
N GLU A 80 -18.53 -3.07 -13.00
CA GLU A 80 -17.11 -3.45 -13.11
C GLU A 80 -16.88 -4.82 -13.80
N SER A 81 -17.95 -5.60 -13.97
CA SER A 81 -17.92 -6.96 -14.53
C SER A 81 -19.24 -7.27 -15.25
N PRO A 82 -19.22 -8.12 -16.29
CA PRO A 82 -18.02 -8.73 -16.92
C PRO A 82 -17.30 -7.78 -17.88
N THR A 83 -16.01 -7.53 -17.64
CA THR A 83 -15.14 -6.63 -18.43
C THR A 83 -13.85 -7.36 -18.81
N LEU A 84 -13.08 -6.81 -19.77
CA LEU A 84 -11.76 -7.37 -20.09
C LEU A 84 -10.83 -7.33 -18.88
N PHE A 85 -10.88 -6.24 -18.11
CA PHE A 85 -10.13 -6.10 -16.87
C PHE A 85 -10.55 -7.12 -15.82
N SER A 86 -11.86 -7.33 -15.57
CA SER A 86 -12.31 -8.30 -14.57
C SER A 86 -11.95 -9.74 -14.92
N LEU A 87 -11.80 -10.06 -16.21
CA LEU A 87 -11.31 -11.36 -16.68
C LEU A 87 -9.80 -11.54 -16.41
N LEU A 88 -9.02 -10.48 -16.61
CA LEU A 88 -7.57 -10.52 -16.56
C LEU A 88 -6.98 -10.27 -15.17
N ASP A 89 -7.66 -9.51 -14.32
CA ASP A 89 -7.15 -9.07 -13.02
C ASP A 89 -7.20 -10.20 -11.97
N THR A 90 -6.22 -11.09 -12.06
CA THR A 90 -5.88 -12.07 -11.02
C THR A 90 -4.55 -11.71 -10.34
N CYS A 91 -4.18 -10.42 -10.36
CA CYS A 91 -2.97 -9.89 -9.74
C CYS A 91 -2.92 -10.20 -8.25
N ALA A 92 -1.72 -10.48 -7.76
CA ALA A 92 -1.47 -10.78 -6.36
C ALA A 92 -1.49 -9.51 -5.49
N THR A 93 -1.25 -8.35 -6.09
CA THR A 93 -1.11 -7.06 -5.41
C THR A 93 -2.01 -5.99 -6.03
N THR A 94 -2.47 -5.05 -5.21
CA THR A 94 -3.28 -3.91 -5.65
C THR A 94 -2.53 -2.95 -6.57
N MET A 95 -1.20 -2.87 -6.45
CA MET A 95 -0.35 -2.10 -7.39
C MET A 95 -0.23 -2.81 -8.74
N GLY A 96 -0.17 -4.14 -8.76
CA GLY A 96 -0.26 -4.95 -9.97
C GLY A 96 -1.58 -4.73 -10.71
N SER A 97 -2.72 -4.81 -10.02
CA SER A 97 -4.04 -4.55 -10.62
C SER A 97 -4.14 -3.16 -11.25
N ARG A 98 -3.58 -2.12 -10.58
CA ARG A 98 -3.52 -0.76 -11.16
C ARG A 98 -2.63 -0.69 -12.40
N ALA A 99 -1.48 -1.35 -12.38
CA ALA A 99 -0.58 -1.41 -13.51
C ALA A 99 -1.20 -2.16 -14.71
N LEU A 100 -1.89 -3.27 -14.47
CA LEU A 100 -2.64 -4.00 -15.50
C LEU A 100 -3.72 -3.12 -16.11
N ARG A 101 -4.51 -2.44 -15.27
CA ARG A 101 -5.54 -1.48 -15.73
C ARG A 101 -4.94 -0.41 -16.64
N HIS A 102 -3.79 0.13 -16.25
CA HIS A 102 -3.07 1.11 -17.05
C HIS A 102 -2.63 0.51 -18.40
N TRP A 103 -2.06 -0.70 -18.42
CA TRP A 103 -1.60 -1.35 -19.65
C TRP A 103 -2.73 -1.62 -20.65
N LEU A 104 -3.92 -2.01 -20.16
CA LEU A 104 -5.09 -2.22 -21.03
C LEU A 104 -5.57 -0.94 -21.71
N HIS A 105 -5.45 0.19 -21.03
CA HIS A 105 -5.87 1.49 -21.57
C HIS A 105 -4.80 2.20 -22.40
N HIS A 106 -3.56 1.71 -22.38
CA HIS A 106 -2.41 2.32 -23.05
C HIS A 106 -1.62 1.26 -23.84
N PRO A 107 -2.22 0.64 -24.89
CA PRO A 107 -1.50 -0.33 -25.71
C PRO A 107 -0.36 0.34 -26.46
N LEU A 108 0.86 -0.18 -26.34
CA LEU A 108 2.06 0.43 -26.92
C LEU A 108 2.15 0.22 -28.43
N ARG A 109 2.55 1.27 -29.17
CA ARG A 109 2.81 1.20 -30.62
C ARG A 109 4.18 0.60 -30.93
N ASP A 110 5.22 1.07 -30.25
CA ASP A 110 6.57 0.52 -30.39
C ASP A 110 6.56 -0.96 -29.97
N PRO A 111 6.98 -1.90 -30.84
CA PRO A 111 6.98 -3.32 -30.53
C PRO A 111 8.07 -3.76 -29.55
N ALA A 112 9.09 -2.94 -29.26
CA ALA A 112 10.22 -3.34 -28.44
C ALA A 112 9.78 -3.76 -27.03
N LEU A 113 9.02 -2.92 -26.33
CA LEU A 113 8.56 -3.21 -24.97
C LEU A 113 7.48 -4.32 -24.92
N PRO A 114 6.46 -4.36 -25.79
CA PRO A 114 5.56 -5.51 -25.89
C PRO A 114 6.28 -6.83 -26.12
N ARG A 115 7.30 -6.86 -26.99
CA ARG A 115 8.12 -8.07 -27.22
C ARG A 115 8.86 -8.50 -25.95
N ALA A 116 9.48 -7.54 -25.26
CA ALA A 116 10.16 -7.82 -23.99
C ALA A 116 9.19 -8.33 -22.90
N ARG A 117 7.95 -7.83 -22.88
CA ARG A 117 6.89 -8.36 -22.00
C ARG A 117 6.48 -9.77 -22.39
N GLN A 118 6.33 -10.06 -23.68
CA GLN A 118 5.97 -11.41 -24.16
C GLN A 118 7.06 -12.43 -23.82
N GLN A 119 8.33 -12.07 -23.99
CA GLN A 119 9.47 -12.90 -23.58
C GLN A 119 9.45 -13.20 -22.08
N ALA A 120 9.23 -12.18 -21.25
CA ALA A 120 9.08 -12.34 -19.81
C ALA A 120 7.88 -13.24 -19.43
N ILE A 121 6.74 -13.06 -20.09
CA ILE A 121 5.55 -13.90 -19.90
C ILE A 121 5.87 -15.36 -20.27
N GLY A 122 6.51 -15.60 -21.42
CA GLY A 122 6.92 -16.93 -21.87
C GLY A 122 7.83 -17.63 -20.86
N ALA A 123 8.86 -16.93 -20.36
CA ALA A 123 9.75 -17.46 -19.32
C ALA A 123 8.99 -17.83 -18.03
N LEU A 124 8.05 -16.99 -17.59
CA LEU A 124 7.21 -17.26 -16.42
C LEU A 124 6.23 -18.42 -16.63
N ILE A 125 5.73 -18.63 -17.85
CA ILE A 125 4.92 -19.81 -18.21
C ILE A 125 5.77 -21.07 -18.09
N THR A 126 6.99 -21.08 -18.62
CA THR A 126 7.92 -22.22 -18.54
C THR A 126 8.31 -22.54 -17.09
N GLN A 127 8.59 -21.51 -16.28
CA GLN A 127 8.93 -21.68 -14.87
C GLN A 127 7.74 -22.15 -14.02
N GLY A 128 6.54 -21.66 -14.33
CA GLY A 128 5.35 -21.80 -13.49
C GLY A 128 5.14 -20.55 -12.62
N PRO A 129 4.08 -19.75 -12.84
CA PRO A 129 3.90 -18.46 -12.16
C PRO A 129 3.44 -18.55 -10.70
N ASP A 130 2.97 -19.72 -10.23
CA ASP A 130 2.28 -19.84 -8.93
C ASP A 130 3.19 -19.63 -7.71
N GLY A 131 4.46 -20.05 -7.80
CA GLY A 131 5.45 -19.83 -6.73
C GLY A 131 5.67 -18.34 -6.48
N LEU A 132 5.97 -17.60 -7.55
CA LEU A 132 6.13 -16.15 -7.52
C LEU A 132 4.86 -15.44 -7.02
N ARG A 133 3.69 -15.79 -7.57
CA ARG A 133 2.41 -15.19 -7.14
C ARG A 133 2.13 -15.43 -5.65
N THR A 134 2.53 -16.56 -5.10
CA THR A 134 2.36 -16.87 -3.66
C THR A 134 3.19 -15.95 -2.77
N VAL A 135 4.42 -15.62 -3.19
CA VAL A 135 5.26 -14.64 -2.49
C VAL A 135 4.68 -13.24 -2.62
N LEU A 136 4.29 -12.82 -3.83
CA LEU A 136 3.73 -11.50 -4.10
C LEU A 136 2.46 -11.20 -3.28
N ARG A 137 1.58 -12.19 -3.05
CA ARG A 137 0.34 -12.02 -2.25
C ARG A 137 0.58 -11.60 -0.81
N LYS A 138 1.77 -11.85 -0.27
CA LYS A 138 2.14 -11.49 1.11
C LYS A 138 2.64 -10.05 1.23
N LEU A 139 2.92 -9.39 0.10
CA LEU A 139 3.51 -8.05 0.09
C LEU A 139 2.43 -6.99 0.28
N ALA A 140 2.81 -5.90 0.93
CA ALA A 140 1.95 -4.73 1.08
C ALA A 140 1.99 -3.84 -0.17
N ASP A 141 1.04 -2.91 -0.25
CA ASP A 141 0.97 -1.91 -1.32
C ASP A 141 2.05 -0.83 -1.12
N VAL A 142 3.29 -1.14 -1.50
CA VAL A 142 4.47 -0.26 -1.36
C VAL A 142 4.22 1.08 -2.07
N GLU A 143 3.56 1.06 -3.23
CA GLU A 143 3.24 2.29 -3.99
C GLU A 143 2.43 3.28 -3.13
N ARG A 144 1.33 2.81 -2.52
CA ARG A 144 0.47 3.66 -1.69
C ARG A 144 1.13 4.03 -0.36
N ILE A 145 1.89 3.13 0.25
CA ILE A 145 2.65 3.43 1.47
C ILE A 145 3.65 4.54 1.20
N THR A 146 4.39 4.45 0.08
CA THR A 146 5.37 5.45 -0.34
C THR A 146 4.73 6.81 -0.59
N ALA A 147 3.53 6.84 -1.20
CA ALA A 147 2.78 8.08 -1.38
C ALA A 147 2.38 8.73 -0.04
N ARG A 148 1.91 7.94 0.94
CA ARG A 148 1.59 8.44 2.29
C ARG A 148 2.83 8.90 3.05
N LEU A 149 3.94 8.17 2.93
CA LEU A 149 5.21 8.52 3.55
C LEU A 149 5.72 9.88 3.05
N ALA A 150 5.63 10.12 1.74
CA ALA A 150 6.03 11.40 1.16
C ALA A 150 5.11 12.58 1.53
N LEU A 151 3.91 12.29 2.06
CA LEU A 151 2.97 13.25 2.63
C LEU A 151 3.06 13.29 4.17
N LEU A 152 4.05 12.61 4.77
CA LEU A 152 4.21 12.48 6.22
C LEU A 152 2.93 12.00 6.93
N SER A 153 2.11 11.21 6.23
CA SER A 153 0.82 10.71 6.69
C SER A 153 0.76 9.18 6.72
N ALA A 154 1.92 8.52 6.58
CA ALA A 154 2.02 7.08 6.80
C ALA A 154 1.60 6.75 8.24
N ARG A 155 0.83 5.68 8.38
CA ARG A 155 0.38 5.15 9.69
C ARG A 155 1.39 4.12 10.21
N PRO A 156 1.40 3.81 11.51
CA PRO A 156 2.31 2.81 12.08
C PRO A 156 2.28 1.46 11.34
N ARG A 157 1.08 0.95 11.02
CA ARG A 157 0.92 -0.27 10.23
C ARG A 157 1.45 -0.17 8.80
N ASP A 158 1.45 1.02 8.21
CA ASP A 158 2.06 1.21 6.89
C ASP A 158 3.59 1.00 6.99
N LEU A 159 4.22 1.45 8.08
CA LEU A 159 5.67 1.29 8.29
C LEU A 159 6.05 -0.16 8.63
N SER A 160 5.29 -0.86 9.48
CA SER A 160 5.56 -2.28 9.76
C SER A 160 5.31 -3.16 8.54
N SER A 161 4.22 -2.93 7.79
CA SER A 161 3.99 -3.66 6.54
C SER A 161 5.05 -3.36 5.47
N LEU A 162 5.59 -2.14 5.42
CA LEU A 162 6.72 -1.80 4.55
C LEU A 162 7.98 -2.56 4.98
N ARG A 163 8.32 -2.57 6.28
CA ARG A 163 9.44 -3.34 6.83
C ARG A 163 9.38 -4.80 6.40
N ASP A 164 8.22 -5.42 6.61
CA ASP A 164 8.03 -6.85 6.34
C ASP A 164 8.06 -7.14 4.83
N THR A 165 7.53 -6.23 4.00
CA THR A 165 7.62 -6.31 2.53
C THR A 165 9.08 -6.20 2.05
N LEU A 166 9.84 -5.23 2.57
CA LEU A 166 11.25 -5.05 2.23
C LEU A 166 12.09 -6.27 2.64
N ARG A 167 11.79 -6.86 3.80
CA ARG A 167 12.44 -8.11 4.28
C ARG A 167 12.16 -9.30 3.37
N ALA A 168 11.00 -9.33 2.71
CA ALA A 168 10.57 -10.42 1.82
C ALA A 168 11.02 -10.26 0.35
N LEU A 169 11.68 -9.16 -0.02
CA LEU A 169 12.17 -8.97 -1.39
C LEU A 169 13.16 -10.04 -1.89
N PRO A 170 14.08 -10.58 -1.07
CA PRO A 170 14.92 -11.70 -1.47
C PRO A 170 14.11 -12.93 -1.91
N ASP A 171 12.97 -13.20 -1.26
CA ASP A 171 12.09 -14.32 -1.62
C ASP A 171 11.45 -14.11 -3.00
N VAL A 172 11.15 -12.86 -3.37
CA VAL A 172 10.64 -12.51 -4.70
C VAL A 172 11.71 -12.76 -5.76
N GLN A 173 12.95 -12.36 -5.48
CA GLN A 173 14.09 -12.59 -6.36
C GLN A 173 14.36 -14.10 -6.52
N ALA A 174 14.36 -14.86 -5.42
CA ALA A 174 14.56 -16.31 -5.45
C ALA A 174 13.42 -17.06 -6.15
N ALA A 175 12.19 -16.55 -6.08
CA ALA A 175 11.02 -17.13 -6.75
C ALA A 175 10.95 -16.79 -8.25
N THR A 176 11.92 -16.05 -8.81
CA THR A 176 11.97 -15.67 -10.21
C THR A 176 13.27 -16.14 -10.84
N VAL A 177 13.19 -17.02 -11.84
CA VAL A 177 14.37 -17.49 -12.56
C VAL A 177 14.70 -16.50 -13.68
N SER A 178 15.88 -15.88 -13.60
CA SER A 178 16.40 -15.10 -14.70
C SER A 178 16.72 -16.01 -15.89
N SER A 179 16.37 -15.58 -17.09
CA SER A 179 16.72 -16.25 -18.35
C SER A 179 17.33 -15.23 -19.31
N GLU A 180 18.34 -15.65 -20.08
CA GLU A 180 18.94 -14.82 -21.13
C GLU A 180 17.91 -14.36 -22.17
N ASP A 181 16.86 -15.17 -22.37
CA ASP A 181 15.77 -14.87 -23.31
C ASP A 181 14.74 -13.86 -22.77
N ALA A 182 14.84 -13.45 -21.51
CA ALA A 182 13.89 -12.55 -20.83
C ALA A 182 14.58 -11.35 -20.15
N PRO A 183 15.22 -10.44 -20.92
CA PRO A 183 15.99 -9.33 -20.36
C PRO A 183 15.17 -8.38 -19.48
N LEU A 184 13.86 -8.24 -19.76
CA LEU A 184 12.96 -7.44 -18.93
C LEU A 184 12.79 -8.01 -17.51
N LEU A 185 12.84 -9.33 -17.34
CA LEU A 185 12.80 -9.94 -16.00
C LEU A 185 14.08 -9.63 -15.25
N ALA A 186 15.25 -9.80 -15.87
CA ALA A 186 16.54 -9.46 -15.27
C ALA A 186 16.56 -7.99 -14.80
N GLN A 187 16.20 -7.06 -15.68
CA GLN A 187 16.07 -5.64 -15.33
C GLN A 187 15.07 -5.42 -14.17
N THR A 188 13.95 -6.14 -14.16
CA THR A 188 12.96 -6.03 -13.08
C THR A 188 13.51 -6.50 -11.75
N LEU A 189 14.30 -7.58 -11.74
CA LEU A 189 14.92 -8.10 -10.52
C LEU A 189 16.02 -7.17 -9.98
N GLU A 190 16.77 -6.52 -10.87
CA GLU A 190 17.74 -5.47 -10.50
C GLU A 190 17.05 -4.23 -9.91
N GLU A 191 15.87 -3.86 -10.42
CA GLU A 191 15.08 -2.75 -9.87
C GLU A 191 14.41 -3.09 -8.53
N ILE A 192 14.25 -4.38 -8.20
CA ILE A 192 13.86 -4.87 -6.86
C ILE A 192 15.09 -4.86 -5.94
N ASP A 193 15.73 -3.70 -5.85
CA ASP A 193 16.86 -3.47 -4.95
C ASP A 193 16.37 -3.13 -3.55
N ILE A 194 16.99 -3.70 -2.53
CA ILE A 194 16.57 -3.53 -1.13
C ILE A 194 17.24 -2.26 -0.61
N PRO A 195 16.47 -1.20 -0.26
CA PRO A 195 17.05 -0.03 0.37
C PRO A 195 17.48 -0.39 1.81
N GLN A 196 18.69 -0.91 1.96
CA GLN A 196 19.15 -1.55 3.21
C GLN A 196 19.08 -0.59 4.40
N ASP A 197 19.54 0.65 4.27
CA ASP A 197 19.43 1.68 5.30
C ASP A 197 17.98 1.94 5.74
N CYS A 198 17.04 1.89 4.80
CA CYS A 198 15.61 2.05 5.07
C CYS A 198 15.06 0.85 5.85
N LEU A 199 15.41 -0.36 5.42
CA LEU A 199 15.00 -1.59 6.08
C LEU A 199 15.55 -1.64 7.52
N GLU A 200 16.84 -1.37 7.71
CA GLU A 200 17.48 -1.34 9.03
C GLU A 200 16.86 -0.29 9.94
N LEU A 201 16.57 0.90 9.41
CA LEU A 201 15.86 1.95 10.14
C LEU A 201 14.47 1.50 10.60
N LEU A 202 13.70 0.83 9.73
CA LEU A 202 12.38 0.33 10.08
C LEU A 202 12.44 -0.82 11.10
N ILE A 203 13.42 -1.72 10.98
CA ILE A 203 13.64 -2.83 11.91
C ILE A 203 13.94 -2.31 13.32
N ARG A 204 14.84 -1.33 13.44
CA ARG A 204 15.24 -0.80 14.75
C ARG A 204 14.19 0.14 15.37
N ALA A 205 13.41 0.85 14.55
CA ALA A 205 12.56 1.94 15.03
C ALA A 205 11.10 1.54 15.24
N VAL A 206 10.57 0.60 14.46
CA VAL A 206 9.15 0.23 14.49
C VAL A 206 8.97 -1.08 15.23
N ALA A 207 8.08 -1.10 16.23
CA ALA A 207 7.73 -2.30 16.97
C ALA A 207 7.25 -3.42 16.03
N ASP A 208 7.40 -4.69 16.43
CA ASP A 208 6.96 -5.82 15.62
C ASP A 208 5.46 -5.75 15.32
N GLU A 209 4.66 -5.48 16.37
CA GLU A 209 3.22 -5.27 16.30
C GLU A 209 2.87 -3.85 16.81
N PRO A 210 2.99 -2.80 15.96
CA PRO A 210 2.73 -1.45 16.40
C PRO A 210 1.22 -1.19 16.55
N SER A 211 0.87 -0.31 17.48
CA SER A 211 -0.49 0.22 17.63
C SER A 211 -1.03 0.82 16.32
N THR A 212 -2.35 0.83 16.14
CA THR A 212 -2.99 1.33 14.91
C THR A 212 -2.79 2.83 14.70
N VAL A 213 -2.72 3.60 15.79
CA VAL A 213 -2.57 5.05 15.79
C VAL A 213 -1.44 5.45 16.73
N ILE A 214 -0.67 6.46 16.32
CA ILE A 214 0.48 6.97 17.10
C ILE A 214 0.07 7.57 18.45
N ARG A 215 -1.16 8.09 18.55
CA ARG A 215 -1.68 8.70 19.78
C ARG A 215 -1.77 7.72 20.95
N ASP A 216 -1.90 6.43 20.67
CA ASP A 216 -2.06 5.40 21.70
C ASP A 216 -0.70 4.86 22.18
N GLY A 217 0.41 5.30 21.59
CA GLY A 217 1.76 4.80 21.87
C GLY A 217 1.98 3.36 21.41
N GLY A 218 3.13 2.78 21.73
CA GLY A 218 3.47 1.38 21.37
C GLY A 218 3.71 1.17 19.87
N VAL A 219 4.23 2.19 19.20
CA VAL A 219 4.64 2.18 17.79
C VAL A 219 6.15 2.06 17.66
N ILE A 220 6.90 2.80 18.48
CA ILE A 220 8.36 2.81 18.47
C ILE A 220 8.88 1.60 19.25
N ALA A 221 9.81 0.87 18.67
CA ALA A 221 10.41 -0.33 19.25
C ALA A 221 11.20 -0.02 20.53
N ARG A 222 11.26 -1.00 21.45
CA ARG A 222 12.17 -0.94 22.59
C ARG A 222 13.63 -0.94 22.14
N GLY A 223 14.48 -0.23 22.84
CA GLY A 223 15.90 -0.06 22.52
C GLY A 223 16.19 0.99 21.44
N TYR A 224 15.15 1.61 20.85
CA TYR A 224 15.34 2.69 19.87
C TYR A 224 15.72 4.03 20.53
N ASP A 225 15.15 4.31 21.70
CA ASP A 225 15.37 5.55 22.45
C ASP A 225 15.35 5.26 23.95
N GLY A 226 16.49 5.51 24.61
CA GLY A 226 16.64 5.21 26.04
C GLY A 226 15.71 6.01 26.94
N GLU A 227 15.43 7.29 26.61
CA GLU A 227 14.49 8.11 27.39
C GLU A 227 13.06 7.55 27.28
N LEU A 228 12.61 7.17 26.08
CA LEU A 228 11.31 6.54 25.91
C LEU A 228 11.20 5.22 26.68
N ASP A 229 12.24 4.39 26.67
CA ASP A 229 12.25 3.13 27.41
C ASP A 229 12.15 3.38 28.93
N GLU A 230 12.94 4.32 29.48
CA GLU A 230 12.85 4.70 30.90
C GLU A 230 11.44 5.20 31.29
N LEU A 231 10.84 6.04 30.43
CA LEU A 231 9.48 6.55 30.65
C LEU A 231 8.42 5.44 30.61
N ARG A 232 8.56 4.47 29.69
CA ARG A 232 7.68 3.30 29.60
C ARG A 232 7.82 2.39 30.80
N ASP A 233 9.04 2.16 31.27
CA ASP A 233 9.30 1.29 32.43
C ASP A 233 8.68 1.86 33.71
N ILE A 234 8.63 3.20 33.88
CA ILE A 234 7.89 3.83 34.99
C ILE A 234 6.39 3.48 34.91
N SER A 235 5.82 3.46 33.70
CA SER A 235 4.40 3.15 33.49
C SER A 235 4.11 1.65 33.63
N GLU A 236 5.00 0.76 33.21
CA GLU A 236 4.83 -0.69 33.34
C GLU A 236 4.98 -1.16 34.79
N ASN A 237 5.90 -0.56 35.55
CA ASN A 237 6.05 -0.78 36.99
C ASN A 237 4.85 -0.30 37.82
N CYS A 238 3.91 0.41 37.21
CA CYS A 238 2.65 0.80 37.83
C CYS A 238 1.82 -0.40 38.29
N GLY A 239 1.74 -1.47 37.51
CA GLY A 239 0.96 -2.65 37.91
C GLY A 239 1.49 -3.29 39.18
N GLN A 240 2.82 -3.46 39.26
CA GLN A 240 3.48 -4.06 40.42
C GLN A 240 3.34 -3.17 41.66
N PHE A 241 3.53 -1.85 41.53
CA PHE A 241 3.35 -0.92 42.63
C PHE A 241 1.95 -0.98 43.23
N LEU A 242 0.90 -1.09 42.39
CA LEU A 242 -0.48 -1.16 42.87
C LEU A 242 -0.75 -2.47 43.62
N ILE A 243 -0.20 -3.59 43.17
CA ILE A 243 -0.30 -4.90 43.85
C ILE A 243 0.41 -4.85 45.21
N ASP A 244 1.62 -4.29 45.25
CA ASP A 244 2.41 -4.17 46.47
C ASP A 244 1.76 -3.22 47.49
N LEU A 245 1.13 -2.14 47.00
CA LEU A 245 0.37 -1.20 47.82
C LEU A 245 -0.91 -1.85 48.34
N GLU A 246 -1.67 -2.54 47.49
CA GLU A 246 -2.88 -3.26 47.88
C GLU A 246 -2.60 -4.28 48.98
N THR A 247 -1.51 -5.04 48.85
CA THR A 247 -1.09 -6.05 49.82
C THR A 247 -0.73 -5.42 51.16
N ARG A 248 0.11 -4.37 51.15
CA ARG A 248 0.46 -3.61 52.37
C ARG A 248 -0.76 -3.01 53.04
N GLU A 249 -1.66 -2.40 52.29
CA GLU A 249 -2.83 -1.75 52.87
C GLU A 249 -3.84 -2.76 53.43
N ARG A 250 -3.98 -3.95 52.81
CA ARG A 250 -4.76 -5.05 53.39
C ARG A 250 -4.19 -5.51 54.73
N GLU A 251 -2.88 -5.72 54.80
CA GLU A 251 -2.19 -6.14 56.03
C GLU A 251 -2.28 -5.06 57.12
N ARG A 252 -2.10 -3.79 56.75
CA ARG A 252 -2.13 -2.64 57.66
C ARG A 252 -3.51 -2.39 58.26
N THR A 253 -4.57 -2.51 57.47
CA THR A 253 -5.94 -2.15 57.86
C THR A 253 -6.78 -3.35 58.32
N GLY A 254 -6.37 -4.58 57.97
CA GLY A 254 -7.16 -5.79 58.18
C GLY A 254 -8.43 -5.87 57.30
N ILE A 255 -8.54 -5.04 56.26
CA ILE A 255 -9.67 -5.00 55.32
C ILE A 255 -9.37 -5.97 54.17
N THR A 256 -9.81 -7.22 54.30
CA THR A 256 -9.51 -8.30 53.33
C THR A 256 -10.04 -8.06 51.91
N ASN A 257 -11.07 -7.24 51.75
CA ASN A 257 -11.69 -6.93 50.47
C ASN A 257 -11.29 -5.57 49.87
N LEU A 258 -10.27 -4.91 50.43
CA LEU A 258 -9.69 -3.68 49.89
C LEU A 258 -9.14 -3.93 48.49
N ARG A 259 -9.41 -3.04 47.53
CA ARG A 259 -8.86 -3.09 46.17
C ARG A 259 -8.29 -1.76 45.75
N VAL A 260 -7.16 -1.78 45.06
CA VAL A 260 -6.59 -0.59 44.42
C VAL A 260 -6.94 -0.64 42.94
N GLU A 261 -7.74 0.31 42.48
CA GLU A 261 -8.26 0.33 41.11
C GLU A 261 -8.02 1.70 40.45
N TYR A 262 -8.17 1.74 39.12
CA TYR A 262 -8.07 2.95 38.32
C TYR A 262 -9.36 3.15 37.51
N ASN A 263 -9.83 4.39 37.43
CA ASN A 263 -10.79 4.80 36.41
C ASN A 263 -10.40 6.14 35.77
N ARG A 264 -10.90 6.38 34.55
CA ARG A 264 -10.56 7.58 33.76
C ARG A 264 -11.06 8.91 34.36
N VAL A 265 -12.05 8.90 35.25
CA VAL A 265 -12.69 10.12 35.77
C VAL A 265 -12.07 10.56 37.10
N HIS A 266 -11.74 9.61 37.96
CA HIS A 266 -11.31 9.82 39.33
C HIS A 266 -9.89 9.32 39.61
N GLY A 267 -9.16 8.83 38.61
CA GLY A 267 -7.79 8.36 38.75
C GLY A 267 -7.69 7.04 39.52
N PHE A 268 -6.56 6.84 40.21
CA PHE A 268 -6.37 5.74 41.13
C PHE A 268 -7.16 5.96 42.42
N TYR A 269 -7.66 4.88 42.99
CA TYR A 269 -8.36 4.90 44.26
C TYR A 269 -8.26 3.56 44.99
N ILE A 270 -8.45 3.62 46.29
CA ILE A 270 -8.62 2.46 47.17
C ILE A 270 -10.12 2.30 47.43
N GLU A 271 -10.70 1.19 47.00
CA GLU A 271 -12.11 0.87 47.22
C GLU A 271 -12.28 0.00 48.47
N VAL A 272 -13.16 0.43 49.36
CA VAL A 272 -13.50 -0.25 50.61
C VAL A 272 -15.03 -0.36 50.70
N THR A 273 -15.55 -1.54 51.01
CA THR A 273 -17.00 -1.73 51.21
C THR A 273 -17.51 -0.97 52.44
N ASN A 274 -18.74 -0.46 52.39
CA ASN A 274 -19.32 0.35 53.48
C ASN A 274 -19.25 -0.33 54.86
N GLY A 275 -19.39 -1.67 54.92
CA GLY A 275 -19.30 -2.43 56.17
C GLY A 275 -17.90 -2.47 56.83
N GLN A 276 -16.87 -1.96 56.16
CA GLN A 276 -15.50 -1.84 56.70
C GLN A 276 -15.02 -0.38 56.73
N ALA A 277 -15.91 0.60 56.49
CA ALA A 277 -15.55 2.02 56.48
C ALA A 277 -14.97 2.50 57.82
N ASP A 278 -15.44 1.94 58.94
CA ASP A 278 -14.95 2.28 60.29
C ASP A 278 -13.48 1.87 60.52
N LYS A 279 -12.92 0.99 59.69
CA LYS A 279 -11.52 0.55 59.75
C LYS A 279 -10.59 1.37 58.86
N VAL A 280 -11.15 2.32 58.09
CA VAL A 280 -10.37 3.16 57.19
C VAL A 280 -9.56 4.16 58.02
N PRO A 281 -8.22 4.22 57.87
CA PRO A 281 -7.40 5.13 58.65
C PRO A 281 -7.58 6.61 58.25
N ASP A 282 -7.21 7.53 59.15
CA ASP A 282 -7.38 8.98 58.94
C ASP A 282 -6.53 9.57 57.80
N ASP A 283 -5.47 8.87 57.36
CA ASP A 283 -4.62 9.30 56.24
C ASP A 283 -5.28 9.10 54.87
N TYR A 284 -6.42 8.41 54.82
CA TYR A 284 -7.21 8.19 53.61
C TYR A 284 -8.12 9.39 53.35
N ARG A 285 -7.96 10.01 52.18
CA ARG A 285 -8.85 11.10 51.73
C ARG A 285 -9.94 10.54 50.85
N ARG A 286 -11.20 10.67 51.27
CA ARG A 286 -12.35 10.21 50.48
C ARG A 286 -12.47 10.97 49.16
N ARG A 287 -12.56 10.23 48.05
CA ARG A 287 -12.73 10.75 46.68
C ARG A 287 -14.16 10.63 46.17
N GLN A 288 -14.84 9.51 46.47
CA GLN A 288 -16.18 9.22 45.94
C GLN A 288 -16.94 8.26 46.86
N THR A 289 -18.25 8.47 47.00
CA THR A 289 -19.16 7.57 47.73
C THR A 289 -20.05 6.84 46.73
N LEU A 290 -20.13 5.51 46.82
CA LEU A 290 -20.99 4.66 46.01
C LEU A 290 -22.05 3.97 46.90
N LYS A 291 -23.02 3.30 46.26
CA LYS A 291 -24.12 2.64 46.96
C LYS A 291 -23.64 1.58 47.98
N ASN A 292 -22.56 0.86 47.67
CA ASN A 292 -22.06 -0.27 48.48
C ASN A 292 -20.58 -0.14 48.90
N ALA A 293 -19.89 0.92 48.48
CA ALA A 293 -18.47 1.11 48.73
C ALA A 293 -18.10 2.61 48.80
N GLU A 294 -16.98 2.90 49.44
CA GLU A 294 -16.34 4.21 49.46
C GLU A 294 -14.95 4.13 48.82
N ARG A 295 -14.58 5.17 48.08
CA ARG A 295 -13.30 5.28 47.38
C ARG A 295 -12.42 6.34 48.01
N TYR A 296 -11.18 6.01 48.25
CA TYR A 296 -10.20 6.84 48.95
C TYR A 296 -8.91 7.02 48.14
N ILE A 297 -8.11 8.02 48.51
CA ILE A 297 -6.74 8.18 48.03
C ILE A 297 -5.81 8.53 49.18
N THR A 298 -4.62 7.93 49.19
CA THR A 298 -3.54 8.24 50.14
C THR A 298 -2.55 9.24 49.53
N PRO A 299 -1.77 9.97 50.34
CA PRO A 299 -0.68 10.82 49.85
C PRO A 299 0.33 10.06 48.99
N GLU A 300 0.68 8.82 49.36
CA GLU A 300 1.59 7.94 48.60
C GLU A 300 0.99 7.59 47.23
N LEU A 301 -0.26 7.12 47.19
CA LEU A 301 -0.94 6.77 45.95
C LEU A 301 -1.12 8.00 45.04
N LYS A 302 -1.36 9.18 45.62
CA LYS A 302 -1.44 10.43 44.84
C LYS A 302 -0.09 10.83 44.24
N ALA A 303 0.99 10.79 45.02
CA ALA A 303 2.32 11.09 44.51
C ALA A 303 2.73 10.12 43.40
N PHE A 304 2.34 8.85 43.54
CA PHE A 304 2.53 7.85 42.50
C PHE A 304 1.67 8.10 41.27
N GLU A 305 0.38 8.43 41.43
CA GLU A 305 -0.55 8.82 40.35
C GLU A 305 0.04 9.97 39.51
N ASP A 306 0.48 11.04 40.17
CA ASP A 306 1.05 12.23 39.52
C ASP A 306 2.33 11.85 38.73
N LYS A 307 3.19 11.01 39.32
CA LYS A 307 4.42 10.54 38.66
C LYS A 307 4.14 9.64 37.46
N ALA A 308 3.23 8.68 37.60
CA ALA A 308 2.89 7.71 36.56
C ALA A 308 2.18 8.37 35.37
N LEU A 309 1.20 9.23 35.64
CA LEU A 309 0.52 9.99 34.59
C LEU A 309 1.48 10.94 33.87
N SER A 310 2.34 11.64 34.62
CA SER A 310 3.37 12.50 34.03
C SER A 310 4.34 11.72 33.14
N ALA A 311 4.78 10.54 33.57
CA ALA A 311 5.64 9.68 32.78
C ALA A 311 4.94 9.18 31.50
N GLN A 312 3.68 8.77 31.61
CA GLN A 312 2.88 8.32 30.46
C GLN A 312 2.70 9.42 29.41
N ASP A 313 2.31 10.64 29.82
CA ASP A 313 2.14 11.77 28.91
C ASP A 313 3.46 12.15 28.23
N ARG A 314 4.56 12.13 28.99
CA ARG A 314 5.92 12.35 28.45
C ARG A 314 6.32 11.25 27.47
N ALA A 315 6.01 9.99 27.76
CA ALA A 315 6.32 8.87 26.87
C ALA A 315 5.58 9.02 25.54
N LEU A 316 4.28 9.32 25.58
CA LEU A 316 3.47 9.56 24.37
C LEU A 316 3.98 10.75 23.56
N ALA A 317 4.36 11.85 24.22
CA ALA A 317 4.93 13.01 23.54
C ALA A 317 6.29 12.69 22.90
N ARG A 318 7.17 11.98 23.62
CA ARG A 318 8.49 11.55 23.12
C ARG A 318 8.34 10.59 21.95
N GLU A 319 7.46 9.61 22.06
CA GLU A 319 7.17 8.64 21.03
C GLU A 319 6.64 9.31 19.75
N LYS A 320 5.74 10.29 19.88
CA LYS A 320 5.28 11.09 18.74
C LYS A 320 6.44 11.85 18.07
N GLN A 321 7.32 12.47 18.84
CA GLN A 321 8.49 13.17 18.29
C GLN A 321 9.41 12.22 17.53
N LEU A 322 9.66 11.02 18.08
CA LEU A 322 10.48 10.00 17.44
C LEU A 322 9.83 9.48 16.16
N TYR A 323 8.50 9.30 16.16
CA TYR A 323 7.74 8.91 14.98
C TYR A 323 7.79 9.97 13.88
N ASP A 324 7.57 11.23 14.21
CA ASP A 324 7.68 12.34 13.26
C ASP A 324 9.10 12.43 12.69
N GLY A 325 10.13 12.24 13.54
CA GLY A 325 11.53 12.15 13.13
C GLY A 325 11.82 10.95 12.21
N LEU A 326 11.22 9.79 12.50
CA LEU A 326 11.32 8.59 11.67
C LEU A 326 10.74 8.84 10.26
N LEU A 327 9.55 9.46 10.16
CA LEU A 327 8.97 9.79 8.86
C LEU A 327 9.89 10.72 8.05
N GLN A 328 10.53 11.70 8.68
CA GLN A 328 11.52 12.57 8.03
C GLN A 328 12.75 11.78 7.56
N ALA A 329 13.27 10.89 8.41
CA ALA A 329 14.44 10.07 8.10
C ALA A 329 14.19 9.09 6.95
N LEU A 330 12.93 8.72 6.69
CA LEU A 330 12.54 7.85 5.59
C LEU A 330 12.35 8.59 4.24
N LEU A 331 12.21 9.92 4.24
CA LEU A 331 12.00 10.71 3.01
C LEU A 331 13.10 10.54 1.94
N PRO A 332 14.40 10.44 2.28
CA PRO A 332 15.45 10.21 1.29
C PRO A 332 15.28 8.90 0.51
N HIS A 333 14.59 7.90 1.07
CA HIS A 333 14.41 6.59 0.44
C HIS A 333 13.20 6.50 -0.50
N ILE A 334 12.38 7.56 -0.62
CA ILE A 334 11.18 7.57 -1.48
C ILE A 334 11.51 7.18 -2.93
N GLY A 335 12.64 7.65 -3.47
CA GLY A 335 13.06 7.30 -4.84
C GLY A 335 13.26 5.79 -5.02
N SER A 336 13.96 5.14 -4.08
CA SER A 336 14.19 3.70 -4.11
C SER A 336 12.90 2.92 -3.91
N LEU A 337 12.06 3.31 -2.95
CA LEU A 337 10.77 2.68 -2.69
C LEU A 337 9.84 2.73 -3.91
N ARG A 338 9.84 3.85 -4.66
CA ARG A 338 9.08 3.98 -5.91
C ARG A 338 9.58 3.04 -7.00
N ARG A 339 10.91 2.88 -7.14
CA ARG A 339 11.48 1.93 -8.11
C ARG A 339 11.07 0.49 -7.78
N VAL A 340 11.22 0.10 -6.51
CA VAL A 340 10.77 -1.22 -6.03
C VAL A 340 9.28 -1.43 -6.27
N ALA A 341 8.42 -0.46 -5.92
CA ALA A 341 6.98 -0.56 -6.15
C ALA A 341 6.63 -0.75 -7.64
N GLY A 342 7.27 0.00 -8.53
CA GLY A 342 7.08 -0.12 -9.97
C GLY A 342 7.52 -1.47 -10.52
N ALA A 343 8.67 -1.97 -10.05
CA ALA A 343 9.20 -3.27 -10.44
C ALA A 343 8.31 -4.42 -9.94
N LEU A 344 7.86 -4.39 -8.69
CA LEU A 344 6.94 -5.38 -8.13
C LEU A 344 5.58 -5.36 -8.85
N ALA A 345 5.03 -4.19 -9.15
CA ALA A 345 3.79 -4.07 -9.90
C ALA A 345 3.95 -4.65 -11.32
N ARG A 346 5.05 -4.35 -12.02
CA ARG A 346 5.36 -4.92 -13.33
C ARG A 346 5.50 -6.44 -13.27
N LEU A 347 6.23 -6.96 -12.28
CA LEU A 347 6.44 -8.40 -12.10
C LEU A 347 5.12 -9.13 -11.84
N ASP A 348 4.24 -8.57 -11.01
CA ASP A 348 2.91 -9.11 -10.72
C ASP A 348 2.03 -9.16 -11.97
N VAL A 349 2.00 -8.09 -12.78
CA VAL A 349 1.26 -8.10 -14.05
C VAL A 349 1.79 -9.15 -15.02
N LEU A 350 3.12 -9.29 -15.15
CA LEU A 350 3.72 -10.31 -16.01
C LEU A 350 3.37 -11.73 -15.55
N ALA A 351 3.46 -12.00 -14.24
CA ALA A 351 3.08 -13.29 -13.65
C ALA A 351 1.58 -13.58 -13.80
N THR A 352 0.75 -12.54 -13.69
CA THR A 352 -0.70 -12.60 -13.93
C THR A 352 -0.99 -12.96 -15.38
N LEU A 353 -0.37 -12.28 -16.34
CA LEU A 353 -0.57 -12.56 -17.77
C LEU A 353 -0.05 -13.94 -18.17
N ALA A 354 1.05 -14.41 -17.58
CA ALA A 354 1.54 -15.78 -17.74
C ALA A 354 0.52 -16.82 -17.26
N GLU A 355 -0.05 -16.59 -16.08
CA GLU A 355 -1.07 -17.48 -15.55
C GLU A 355 -2.37 -17.43 -16.36
N ARG A 356 -2.84 -16.24 -16.75
CA ARG A 356 -4.01 -16.07 -17.62
C ARG A 356 -3.81 -16.73 -18.98
N ALA A 357 -2.64 -16.61 -19.59
CA ALA A 357 -2.35 -17.27 -20.85
C ALA A 357 -2.46 -18.80 -20.74
N LYS A 358 -1.96 -19.39 -19.65
CA LYS A 358 -2.08 -20.83 -19.40
C LYS A 358 -3.52 -21.26 -19.11
N THR A 359 -4.25 -20.49 -18.29
CA THR A 359 -5.62 -20.84 -17.90
C THR A 359 -6.63 -20.67 -19.03
N LEU A 360 -6.45 -19.65 -19.87
CA LEU A 360 -7.37 -19.31 -20.95
C LEU A 360 -6.92 -19.88 -22.31
N ASP A 361 -5.87 -20.71 -22.33
CA ASP A 361 -5.27 -21.30 -23.53
C ASP A 361 -4.96 -20.24 -24.60
N TRP A 362 -4.22 -19.20 -24.21
CA TRP A 362 -3.79 -18.13 -25.11
C TRP A 362 -2.40 -18.39 -25.66
N VAL A 363 -2.21 -17.99 -26.90
CA VAL A 363 -0.95 -18.09 -27.63
C VAL A 363 -0.27 -16.73 -27.73
N GLN A 364 1.07 -16.75 -27.82
CA GLN A 364 1.83 -15.54 -28.09
C GLN A 364 1.54 -15.06 -29.52
N PRO A 365 1.11 -13.81 -29.74
CA PRO A 365 0.89 -13.30 -31.09
C PRO A 365 2.22 -12.97 -31.76
N GLU A 366 2.32 -13.26 -33.05
CA GLU A 366 3.42 -12.85 -33.91
C GLU A 366 3.22 -11.41 -34.39
N ARG A 367 4.34 -10.68 -34.57
CA ARG A 367 4.32 -9.35 -35.17
C ARG A 367 5.14 -9.34 -36.43
N VAL A 368 4.57 -8.74 -37.46
CA VAL A 368 5.20 -8.56 -38.77
C VAL A 368 5.20 -7.07 -39.14
N HIS A 369 5.91 -6.71 -40.21
CA HIS A 369 6.03 -5.31 -40.64
C HIS A 369 4.89 -4.89 -41.59
N GLU A 370 4.23 -5.87 -42.17
CA GLU A 370 3.11 -5.73 -43.09
C GLU A 370 1.84 -5.30 -42.34
N ASN A 371 0.97 -4.56 -43.04
CA ASN A 371 -0.36 -4.23 -42.55
C ASN A 371 -1.26 -5.47 -42.67
N VAL A 372 -1.16 -6.36 -41.69
CA VAL A 372 -1.92 -7.62 -41.64
C VAL A 372 -2.51 -7.87 -40.27
N ILE A 373 -3.71 -8.45 -40.26
CA ILE A 373 -4.30 -9.12 -39.11
C ILE A 373 -4.66 -10.51 -39.62
N ASP A 374 -3.99 -11.53 -39.07
CA ASP A 374 -4.30 -12.93 -39.34
C ASP A 374 -4.53 -13.63 -38.01
N ILE A 375 -5.76 -14.07 -37.79
CA ILE A 375 -6.22 -14.72 -36.58
C ILE A 375 -6.81 -16.05 -37.01
N SER A 376 -6.27 -17.14 -36.48
CA SER A 376 -6.82 -18.49 -36.63
C SER A 376 -7.49 -18.90 -35.33
N GLN A 377 -8.73 -19.38 -35.40
CA GLN A 377 -9.54 -19.82 -34.26
C GLN A 377 -9.57 -18.78 -33.11
N GLY A 378 -9.81 -17.52 -33.50
CA GLY A 378 -9.97 -16.40 -32.60
C GLY A 378 -11.22 -16.53 -31.74
N ARG A 379 -11.10 -16.11 -30.48
CA ARG A 379 -12.17 -16.16 -29.46
C ARG A 379 -12.36 -14.79 -28.85
N HIS A 380 -13.60 -14.44 -28.52
CA HIS A 380 -13.85 -13.23 -27.76
C HIS A 380 -13.61 -13.52 -26.27
N PRO A 381 -12.59 -12.91 -25.64
CA PRO A 381 -12.09 -13.36 -24.33
C PRO A 381 -13.14 -13.27 -23.21
N VAL A 382 -13.98 -12.23 -23.22
CA VAL A 382 -15.03 -12.05 -22.20
C VAL A 382 -16.27 -12.91 -22.46
N VAL A 383 -16.78 -12.93 -23.69
CA VAL A 383 -17.98 -13.70 -24.08
C VAL A 383 -17.74 -15.21 -23.94
N GLU A 384 -16.54 -15.71 -24.26
CA GLU A 384 -16.19 -17.13 -24.07
C GLU A 384 -16.42 -17.58 -22.61
N GLY A 385 -15.95 -16.79 -21.64
CA GLY A 385 -16.16 -17.09 -20.22
C GLY A 385 -17.62 -17.02 -19.77
N GLN A 386 -18.41 -16.10 -20.34
CA GLN A 386 -19.84 -16.00 -20.05
C GLN A 386 -20.62 -17.20 -20.60
N LEU A 387 -20.38 -17.57 -21.85
CA LEU A 387 -21.03 -18.75 -22.46
C LEU A 387 -20.65 -20.04 -21.73
N ALA A 388 -19.38 -20.18 -21.34
CA ALA A 388 -18.93 -21.34 -20.56
C ALA A 388 -19.67 -21.46 -19.21
N ALA A 389 -19.97 -20.34 -18.55
CA ALA A 389 -20.77 -20.34 -17.31
C ALA A 389 -22.21 -20.83 -17.54
N GLU A 390 -22.73 -20.67 -18.75
CA GLU A 390 -24.03 -21.19 -19.19
C GLU A 390 -23.93 -22.59 -19.83
N SER A 391 -22.76 -23.24 -19.75
CA SER A 391 -22.47 -24.53 -20.40
C SER A 391 -22.61 -24.51 -21.93
N ILE A 392 -22.40 -23.35 -22.55
CA ILE A 392 -22.39 -23.14 -24.00
C ILE A 392 -20.94 -22.99 -24.47
N ALA A 393 -20.57 -23.73 -25.51
CA ALA A 393 -19.24 -23.60 -26.11
C ALA A 393 -19.18 -22.37 -27.05
N PHE A 394 -18.13 -21.56 -26.91
CA PHE A 394 -17.84 -20.47 -27.84
C PHE A 394 -17.32 -21.06 -29.16
N ILE A 395 -17.86 -20.62 -30.30
CA ILE A 395 -17.38 -21.03 -31.62
C ILE A 395 -16.30 -20.06 -32.08
N ALA A 396 -15.07 -20.56 -32.16
CA ALA A 396 -13.93 -19.79 -32.62
C ALA A 396 -14.02 -19.44 -34.12
N ASN A 397 -13.51 -18.28 -34.50
CA ASN A 397 -13.58 -17.78 -35.87
C ASN A 397 -12.23 -17.25 -36.36
N ASP A 398 -11.96 -17.43 -37.65
CA ASP A 398 -10.77 -16.88 -38.29
C ASP A 398 -11.03 -15.43 -38.74
N CYS A 399 -9.99 -14.61 -38.79
CA CYS A 399 -10.04 -13.26 -39.33
C CYS A 399 -8.78 -12.96 -40.13
N GLN A 400 -8.96 -12.53 -41.38
CA GLN A 400 -7.87 -12.15 -42.27
C GLN A 400 -8.13 -10.79 -42.90
N LEU A 401 -7.27 -9.83 -42.58
CA LEU A 401 -7.19 -8.51 -43.19
C LEU A 401 -5.76 -8.27 -43.67
N ASN A 402 -5.59 -7.78 -44.89
CA ASN A 402 -4.29 -7.44 -45.45
C ASN A 402 -4.42 -6.32 -46.50
N GLU A 403 -3.33 -5.93 -47.16
CA GLU A 403 -3.34 -4.88 -48.19
C GLU A 403 -4.32 -5.17 -49.36
N ALA A 404 -4.56 -6.44 -49.71
CA ALA A 404 -5.53 -6.81 -50.74
C ALA A 404 -6.96 -6.94 -50.19
N ARG A 405 -7.13 -7.18 -48.88
CA ARG A 405 -8.40 -7.42 -48.18
C ARG A 405 -8.52 -6.49 -46.97
N LYS A 406 -8.78 -5.21 -47.23
CA LYS A 406 -8.86 -4.15 -46.20
C LYS A 406 -10.23 -4.00 -45.54
N LEU A 407 -11.28 -4.53 -46.16
CA LEU A 407 -12.67 -4.39 -45.73
C LEU A 407 -13.39 -5.73 -45.76
N LEU A 408 -14.10 -6.04 -44.67
CA LEU A 408 -15.00 -7.19 -44.57
C LEU A 408 -16.43 -6.68 -44.47
N LEU A 409 -17.29 -7.10 -45.41
CA LEU A 409 -18.72 -6.86 -45.31
C LEU A 409 -19.34 -8.03 -44.55
N ILE A 410 -19.67 -7.80 -43.27
CA ILE A 410 -20.25 -8.82 -42.40
C ILE A 410 -21.77 -8.73 -42.50
N THR A 411 -22.40 -9.81 -42.97
CA THR A 411 -23.87 -9.94 -43.08
C THR A 411 -24.32 -11.19 -42.33
N GLY A 412 -25.48 -11.14 -41.71
CA GLY A 412 -26.06 -12.30 -41.02
C GLY A 412 -27.39 -11.92 -40.36
N PRO A 413 -28.15 -12.91 -39.86
CA PRO A 413 -29.35 -12.63 -39.08
C PRO A 413 -28.99 -11.99 -37.73
N ASN A 414 -29.95 -11.33 -37.09
CA ASN A 414 -29.78 -10.85 -35.71
C ASN A 414 -29.39 -12.02 -34.79
N MET A 415 -28.54 -11.76 -33.79
CA MET A 415 -28.03 -12.74 -32.82
C MET A 415 -27.05 -13.80 -33.38
N ALA A 416 -26.58 -13.66 -34.63
CA ALA A 416 -25.67 -14.63 -35.24
C ALA A 416 -24.18 -14.44 -34.91
N GLY A 417 -23.83 -13.38 -34.17
CA GLY A 417 -22.46 -13.02 -33.81
C GLY A 417 -22.43 -12.40 -32.43
#